data_AF-A0A4R7UEF0-F1
#
_entry.id   AF-A0A4R7UEF0-F1
#
_cell.length_a   1.000
_cell.length_b   1.000
_cell.length_c   1.000
_cell.angle_alpha   90.00
_cell.angle_beta   90.00
_cell.angle_gamma   90.00
#
_symmetry.space_group_name_H-M   'P 1'
#
loop_
_entity.id
_entity.type
_entity.pdbx_description
1 polymer ?
#
loop_
_entity_poly.entity_id
_entity_poly.type
_entity_poly.pdbx_seq_one_letter_code
_entity_poly.pdbx_strand_id
1 'polypeptide(L)'
;MILALIIWILNIIAASDERLIEALPHIKNLDQIKLLQDAGIYSYFDTLGKGAKSGFYLAAGIELAIEFMMLLHFLPQYLAAKFERIRNKSIHDAQILKAIKYKIENDLILTKKEQKWWTKQQKKGGKYEKK
;
A
#
# COMPACT_ATOMS: atom_id res chain seq x y z
N MET A 1 -0.50 -3.13 -9.13
CA MET A 1 0.88 -3.37 -8.64
C MET A 1 1.53 -4.63 -9.19
N ILE A 2 0.81 -5.74 -9.40
CA ILE A 2 1.39 -7.02 -9.84
C ILE A 2 1.97 -6.88 -11.25
N LEU A 3 1.28 -6.15 -12.13
CA LEU A 3 1.73 -6.04 -13.52
C LEU A 3 2.98 -5.17 -13.66
N ALA A 4 3.11 -4.14 -12.82
CA ALA A 4 4.33 -3.35 -12.72
C ALA A 4 5.53 -4.20 -12.25
N LEU A 5 5.32 -5.11 -11.30
CA LEU A 5 6.35 -6.05 -10.86
C LEU A 5 6.76 -7.02 -11.99
N ILE A 6 5.78 -7.54 -12.73
CA ILE A 6 6.04 -8.41 -13.90
C ILE A 6 6.89 -7.66 -14.93
N ILE A 7 6.51 -6.43 -15.31
CA ILE A 7 7.28 -5.61 -16.26
C ILE A 7 8.69 -5.36 -15.74
N TRP A 8 8.85 -5.07 -14.45
CA TRP A 8 10.15 -4.87 -13.83
C TRP A 8 11.05 -6.12 -13.90
N ILE A 9 10.50 -7.29 -13.58
CA ILE A 9 11.22 -8.58 -13.70
C ILE A 9 11.66 -8.80 -15.15
N LEU A 10 10.77 -8.57 -16.12
CA LEU A 10 11.08 -8.76 -17.55
C LEU A 10 12.13 -7.77 -18.07
N ASN A 11 12.28 -6.60 -17.45
CA ASN A 11 13.34 -5.64 -17.76
C ASN A 11 14.69 -6.01 -17.15
N ILE A 12 14.74 -6.85 -16.10
CA ILE A 12 15.98 -7.28 -15.46
C ILE A 12 16.54 -8.54 -16.12
N ILE A 13 15.66 -9.41 -16.59
CA ILE A 13 16.07 -10.65 -17.26
C ILE A 13 16.70 -10.29 -18.61
N ALA A 14 17.94 -10.73 -18.83
CA ALA A 14 18.61 -10.58 -20.12
C ALA A 14 17.85 -11.35 -21.21
N ALA A 15 17.84 -10.81 -22.43
CA ALA A 15 17.22 -11.47 -23.57
C ALA A 15 18.00 -12.74 -23.99
N SER A 16 17.29 -13.81 -24.32
CA SER A 16 17.91 -15.02 -24.89
C SER A 16 18.39 -14.81 -26.32
N ASP A 17 19.31 -15.66 -26.78
CA ASP A 17 19.91 -15.61 -28.11
C ASP A 17 18.82 -15.66 -29.19
N GLU A 18 17.89 -16.60 -29.05
CA GLU A 18 16.74 -16.82 -29.95
C GLU A 18 15.89 -15.55 -30.07
N ARG A 19 15.61 -14.88 -28.95
CA ARG A 19 14.82 -13.64 -28.90
C ARG A 19 15.55 -12.47 -29.53
N LEU A 20 16.86 -12.38 -29.34
CA LEU A 20 17.69 -11.34 -29.94
C LEU A 20 17.79 -11.51 -31.45
N ILE A 21 17.90 -12.75 -31.94
CA ILE A 21 17.90 -13.07 -33.37
C ILE A 21 16.56 -12.64 -34.00
N GLU A 22 15.44 -12.95 -33.34
CA GLU A 22 14.10 -12.54 -33.80
C GLU A 22 13.93 -11.01 -33.79
N ALA A 23 14.42 -10.34 -32.74
CA ALA A 23 14.27 -8.89 -32.58
C ALA A 23 15.23 -8.07 -33.47
N LEU A 24 16.40 -8.63 -33.80
CA LEU A 24 17.46 -7.99 -34.59
C LEU A 24 17.80 -8.83 -35.83
N PRO A 25 16.87 -8.97 -36.80
CA PRO A 25 17.03 -9.87 -37.95
C PRO A 25 18.18 -9.50 -38.90
N HIS A 26 18.75 -8.31 -38.74
CA HIS A 26 19.90 -7.83 -39.53
C HIS A 26 21.25 -8.30 -38.97
N ILE A 27 21.30 -8.77 -37.72
CA ILE A 27 22.51 -9.29 -37.09
C ILE A 27 22.63 -10.78 -37.43
N LYS A 28 23.53 -11.10 -38.35
CA LYS A 28 23.76 -12.49 -38.80
C LYS A 28 24.92 -13.18 -38.08
N ASN A 29 25.71 -12.44 -37.29
CA ASN A 29 26.89 -12.96 -36.61
C ASN A 29 26.56 -13.29 -35.15
N LEU A 30 26.68 -14.56 -34.77
CA LEU A 30 26.49 -15.06 -33.40
C LEU A 30 27.42 -14.38 -32.38
N ASP A 31 28.63 -14.00 -32.79
CA ASP A 31 29.59 -13.33 -31.89
C ASP A 31 29.10 -11.93 -31.49
N GLN A 32 28.38 -11.23 -32.37
CA GLN A 32 27.78 -9.93 -32.06
C GLN A 32 26.61 -10.07 -31.08
N ILE A 33 25.85 -11.16 -31.17
CA ILE A 33 24.73 -11.43 -30.26
C ILE A 33 25.23 -11.70 -28.85
N LYS A 34 26.29 -12.51 -28.72
CA LYS A 34 26.97 -12.73 -27.43
C LYS A 34 27.49 -11.44 -26.81
N LEU A 35 28.13 -10.58 -27.61
CA LEU A 35 28.59 -9.26 -27.16
C LEU A 35 27.45 -8.38 -26.64
N LEU A 36 26.28 -8.41 -27.29
CA LEU A 36 25.10 -7.65 -26.85
C LEU A 36 24.51 -8.19 -25.54
N GLN A 37 24.54 -9.51 -25.34
CA GLN A 37 24.12 -10.15 -24.10
C GLN A 37 25.07 -9.85 -22.95
N ASP A 38 26.37 -10.01 -23.16
CA ASP A 38 27.40 -9.73 -22.17
C ASP A 38 27.40 -8.26 -21.75
N ALA A 39 27.08 -7.36 -22.68
CA ALA A 39 26.93 -5.94 -22.40
C ALA A 39 25.62 -5.58 -21.67
N GLY A 40 24.69 -6.53 -21.53
CA GLY A 40 23.40 -6.32 -20.84
C GLY A 40 22.52 -5.26 -21.49
N ILE A 41 22.69 -5.01 -22.79
CA ILE A 41 22.05 -3.88 -23.50
C ILE A 41 20.55 -4.13 -23.73
N TYR A 42 20.16 -5.40 -23.87
CA TYR A 42 18.79 -5.79 -24.19
C TYR A 42 18.18 -6.68 -23.10
N SER A 43 17.08 -6.21 -22.53
CA SER A 43 16.24 -7.03 -21.65
C SER A 43 15.29 -7.91 -22.45
N TYR A 44 14.73 -8.93 -21.82
CA TYR A 44 13.67 -9.74 -22.40
C TYR A 44 12.48 -8.88 -22.81
N PHE A 45 12.10 -7.90 -21.99
CA PHE A 45 11.02 -6.97 -22.31
C PHE A 45 11.32 -6.17 -23.58
N ASP A 46 12.57 -5.78 -23.84
CA ASP A 46 12.95 -5.04 -25.04
C ASP A 46 12.74 -5.82 -26.32
N THR A 47 12.94 -7.13 -26.28
CA THR A 47 12.72 -8.03 -27.43
C THR A 47 11.24 -8.28 -27.75
N LEU A 48 10.32 -7.88 -26.87
CA LEU A 48 8.90 -8.04 -27.14
C LEU A 48 8.44 -7.14 -28.29
N GLY A 49 7.60 -7.69 -29.17
CA GLY A 49 6.94 -6.93 -30.23
C GLY A 49 6.03 -5.82 -29.68
N LYS A 50 5.80 -4.79 -30.50
CA LYS A 50 4.99 -3.62 -30.13
C LYS A 50 3.61 -4.00 -29.58
N GLY A 51 2.95 -5.00 -30.17
CA GLY A 51 1.63 -5.48 -29.72
C GLY A 51 1.65 -6.05 -28.29
N ALA A 52 2.65 -6.86 -27.96
CA ALA A 52 2.80 -7.42 -26.61
C ALA A 52 3.09 -6.32 -25.57
N LYS A 53 3.99 -5.38 -25.89
CA LYS A 53 4.28 -4.22 -25.02
C LYS A 53 3.02 -3.39 -24.77
N SER A 54 2.23 -3.11 -25.81
CA SER A 54 0.96 -2.39 -25.66
C SER A 54 -0.03 -3.13 -24.75
N GLY A 55 -0.10 -4.46 -24.84
CA GLY A 55 -0.93 -5.28 -23.94
C GLY A 55 -0.51 -5.15 -22.48
N PHE A 56 0.80 -5.19 -22.20
CA PHE A 56 1.33 -4.97 -20.84
C PHE A 56 0.98 -3.57 -20.32
N TYR A 57 1.17 -2.52 -21.12
CA TYR A 57 0.85 -1.16 -20.69
C TYR A 57 -0.66 -0.93 -20.48
N LEU A 58 -1.50 -1.50 -21.34
CA LEU A 58 -2.95 -1.43 -21.19
C LEU A 58 -3.40 -2.10 -19.88
N ALA A 59 -2.93 -3.32 -19.62
CA ALA A 59 -3.26 -4.04 -18.40
C ALA A 59 -2.75 -3.31 -17.15
N ALA A 60 -1.57 -2.67 -17.22
CA ALA A 60 -1.03 -1.88 -16.12
C ALA A 60 -1.87 -0.62 -15.86
N GLY A 61 -2.35 0.03 -16.92
CA GLY A 61 -3.27 1.16 -16.83
C GLY A 61 -4.61 0.78 -16.20
N ILE A 62 -5.16 -0.37 -16.56
CA ILE A 62 -6.40 -0.89 -15.95
C ILE A 62 -6.19 -1.20 -14.47
N GLU A 63 -5.10 -1.88 -14.11
CA GLU A 63 -4.80 -2.20 -12.71
C GLU A 63 -4.69 -0.93 -11.85
N LEU A 64 -3.96 0.08 -12.35
CA LEU A 64 -3.87 1.39 -11.69
C LEU A 64 -5.22 2.09 -11.58
N ALA A 65 -6.05 2.04 -12.62
CA ALA A 65 -7.38 2.65 -12.59
C ALA A 65 -8.28 2.00 -11.53
N ILE A 66 -8.25 0.67 -11.40
CA ILE A 66 -9.01 -0.06 -10.38
C ILE A 66 -8.51 0.30 -8.97
N GLU A 67 -7.20 0.29 -8.75
CA GLU A 67 -6.60 0.69 -7.47
C GLU A 67 -6.96 2.11 -7.09
N PHE A 68 -6.89 3.04 -8.04
CA PHE A 68 -7.24 4.44 -7.82
C PHE A 68 -8.73 4.63 -7.53
N MET A 69 -9.61 3.91 -8.24
CA MET A 69 -11.05 3.93 -7.97
C MET A 69 -11.38 3.41 -6.57
N MET A 70 -10.75 2.32 -6.14
CA MET A 70 -10.89 1.82 -4.77
C MET A 70 -10.43 2.86 -3.75
N LEU A 71 -9.30 3.51 -3.99
CA LEU A 71 -8.79 4.57 -3.12
C LEU A 71 -9.78 5.74 -3.05
N LEU A 72 -10.34 6.20 -4.16
CA LEU A 72 -11.35 7.26 -4.19
C LEU A 72 -12.65 6.86 -3.47
N HIS A 73 -13.02 5.58 -3.48
CA HIS A 73 -14.22 5.13 -2.80
C HIS A 73 -14.03 5.00 -1.27
N PHE A 74 -12.92 4.40 -0.84
CA PHE A 74 -12.70 4.08 0.57
C PHE A 74 -12.03 5.19 1.37
N LEU A 75 -11.17 6.00 0.74
CA LEU A 75 -10.47 7.07 1.44
C LEU A 75 -11.42 8.10 2.06
N PRO A 76 -12.46 8.60 1.36
CA PRO A 76 -13.41 9.55 1.95
C PRO A 76 -14.17 8.95 3.13
N GLN A 77 -14.61 7.69 3.03
CA GLN A 77 -15.31 6.99 4.12
C GLN A 77 -14.41 6.84 5.36
N TYR A 78 -13.16 6.44 5.14
CA TYR A 78 -12.16 6.34 6.21
C TYR A 78 -11.91 7.71 6.87
N LEU A 79 -11.73 8.75 6.06
CA LEU A 79 -11.49 10.11 6.55
C LEU A 79 -12.71 10.64 7.33
N ALA A 80 -13.93 10.46 6.82
CA ALA A 80 -15.15 10.85 7.50
C ALA A 80 -15.26 10.16 8.87
N ALA A 81 -15.10 8.84 8.93
CA ALA A 81 -15.13 8.09 10.19
C ALA A 81 -14.00 8.50 11.16
N LYS A 82 -12.84 8.91 10.63
CA LYS A 82 -11.72 9.41 11.44
C LYS A 82 -12.04 10.79 12.01
N PHE A 83 -12.61 11.70 11.21
CA PHE A 83 -13.00 13.03 11.65
C PHE A 83 -14.14 12.99 12.66
N GLU A 84 -15.15 12.13 12.46
CA GLU A 84 -16.21 11.93 13.44
C GLU A 84 -15.66 11.41 14.77
N ARG A 85 -14.72 10.45 14.74
CA ARG A 85 -14.05 9.97 15.96
C ARG A 85 -13.27 11.07 16.67
N ILE A 86 -12.61 11.97 15.93
CA ILE A 86 -11.88 13.11 16.51
C ILE A 86 -12.85 14.11 17.12
N ARG A 87 -13.93 14.46 16.40
CA ARG A 87 -14.96 15.41 16.87
C ARG A 87 -15.66 14.88 18.12
N ASN A 88 -16.02 13.61 18.14
CA ASN A 88 -16.76 12.99 19.24
C ASN A 88 -15.84 12.46 20.36
N LYS A 89 -14.53 12.68 20.26
CA LYS A 89 -13.55 12.17 21.21
C LYS A 89 -13.83 12.65 22.62
N SER A 90 -14.17 13.92 22.81
CA SER A 90 -14.49 14.50 24.12
C SER A 90 -15.72 13.85 24.75
N ILE A 91 -16.76 13.59 23.95
CA ILE A 91 -18.00 12.92 24.39
C ILE A 91 -17.71 11.47 24.77
N HIS A 92 -16.95 10.75 23.93
CA HIS A 92 -16.60 9.36 24.19
C HIS A 92 -15.69 9.23 25.42
N ASP A 93 -14.69 10.10 25.56
CA ASP A 93 -13.82 10.17 26.74
C ASP A 93 -14.63 10.49 28.00
N ALA A 94 -15.64 11.38 27.94
CA ALA A 94 -16.52 11.68 29.06
C ALA A 94 -17.43 10.49 29.45
N GLN A 95 -17.94 9.74 28.47
CA GLN A 95 -18.72 8.52 28.72
C GLN A 95 -17.86 7.42 29.37
N ILE A 96 -16.64 7.21 28.86
CA ILE A 96 -15.68 6.28 29.45
C ILE A 96 -15.36 6.70 30.90
N LEU A 97 -15.16 7.99 31.14
CA LEU A 97 -14.93 8.53 32.49
C LEU A 97 -16.10 8.23 33.42
N LYS A 98 -17.34 8.48 32.98
CA LYS A 98 -18.55 8.22 33.77
C LYS A 98 -18.70 6.73 34.10
N ALA A 99 -18.45 5.86 33.12
CA ALA A 99 -18.50 4.41 33.32
C ALA A 99 -17.42 3.92 34.29
N ILE A 100 -16.20 4.46 34.20
CA ILE A 100 -15.11 4.13 35.14
C ILE A 100 -15.43 4.64 36.54
N LYS A 101 -15.94 5.87 36.70
CA LYS A 101 -16.35 6.42 38.01
C LYS A 101 -17.43 5.56 38.65
N TYR A 102 -18.50 5.23 37.91
CA TYR A 102 -19.56 4.35 38.41
C TYR A 102 -19.02 2.99 38.85
N LYS A 103 -18.11 2.37 38.09
CA LYS A 103 -17.50 1.09 38.48
C LYS A 103 -16.68 1.20 39.75
N ILE A 104 -15.91 2.28 39.93
CA ILE A 104 -15.15 2.53 41.15
C ILE A 104 -16.08 2.75 42.35
N GLU A 105 -17.17 3.52 42.18
CA GLU A 105 -18.16 3.79 43.22
C GLU A 105 -18.95 2.55 43.67
N ASN A 106 -19.04 1.52 42.81
CA ASN A 106 -19.78 0.29 43.08
C ASN A 106 -18.85 -0.94 43.26
N ASP A 107 -17.56 -0.74 43.52
CA ASP A 107 -16.55 -1.80 43.70
C ASP A 107 -16.50 -2.84 42.55
N LEU A 108 -16.81 -2.42 41.33
CA LEU A 108 -16.76 -3.24 40.13
C LEU A 108 -15.35 -3.26 39.52
N ILE A 109 -14.93 -4.43 39.06
CA ILE A 109 -13.60 -4.64 38.47
C ILE A 109 -13.49 -3.87 37.13
N LEU A 110 -12.45 -3.04 37.02
CA LEU A 110 -12.08 -2.39 35.76
C LEU A 110 -11.36 -3.38 34.83
N THR A 111 -11.64 -3.30 33.54
CA THR A 111 -10.88 -4.05 32.53
C THR A 111 -9.46 -3.48 32.39
N LYS A 112 -8.50 -4.30 31.91
CA LYS A 112 -7.11 -3.86 31.66
C LYS A 112 -7.03 -2.62 30.75
N LYS A 113 -7.98 -2.46 29.80
CA LYS A 113 -8.05 -1.30 28.91
C LYS A 113 -8.50 -0.03 29.66
N GLU A 114 -9.54 -0.14 30.48
CA GLU A 114 -10.03 0.96 31.33
C GLU A 114 -8.99 1.41 32.35
N GLN A 115 -8.30 0.45 32.99
CA GLN A 115 -7.24 0.74 33.96
C GLN A 115 -6.07 1.51 33.33
N LYS A 116 -5.62 1.11 32.13
CA LYS A 116 -4.59 1.83 31.36
C LYS A 116 -5.05 3.23 30.96
N TRP A 117 -6.30 3.38 30.51
CA TRP A 117 -6.85 4.69 30.15
C TRP A 117 -6.95 5.61 31.37
N TRP A 118 -7.47 5.11 32.49
CA TRP A 118 -7.59 5.84 33.76
C TRP A 118 -6.23 6.33 34.28
N THR A 119 -5.23 5.44 34.33
CA THR A 119 -3.86 5.79 34.73
C THR A 119 -3.26 6.87 33.82
N LYS A 120 -3.52 6.81 32.51
CA LYS A 120 -3.06 7.81 31.55
C LYS A 120 -3.74 9.17 31.73
N GLN A 121 -5.02 9.19 32.13
CA GLN A 121 -5.74 10.44 32.40
C GLN A 121 -5.31 11.08 33.72
N GLN A 122 -5.05 10.29 34.77
CA GLN A 122 -4.51 10.80 36.03
C GLN A 122 -3.13 11.47 35.83
N LYS A 123 -2.24 10.84 35.05
CA LYS A 123 -0.93 11.42 34.70
C LYS A 123 -1.02 12.73 33.88
N LYS A 124 -2.14 13.00 33.21
CA LYS A 124 -2.37 14.23 32.44
C LYS A 124 -2.95 15.38 33.25
N GLY A 125 -3.04 15.24 34.58
CA GLY A 125 -3.45 16.32 35.47
C GLY A 125 -4.94 16.64 35.40
N GLY A 126 -5.82 15.62 35.37
CA GLY A 126 -7.23 15.77 35.73
C GLY A 126 -7.99 16.91 35.03
N LYS A 127 -7.84 17.09 33.71
CA LYS A 127 -8.53 18.16 32.96
C LYS A 127 -10.08 18.05 32.91
N TYR A 128 -10.67 17.05 33.57
CA TYR A 128 -12.12 16.78 33.55
C TYR A 128 -12.79 16.96 34.92
N GLU A 129 -12.08 17.41 35.95
CA GLU A 129 -12.64 17.66 37.30
C GLU A 129 -12.90 19.14 37.61
N LYS A 130 -12.66 20.05 36.66
CA LYS A 130 -13.02 21.47 36.81
C LYS A 130 -14.21 21.84 35.95
N LYS A 131 -15.42 21.54 36.44
CA LYS A 131 -16.63 22.33 36.20
C LYS A 131 -17.54 22.20 37.40
#